data_AF-A0A656D904-F1
#
_entry.id   AF-A0A656D904-F1
#
_cell.length_a   1.000
_cell.length_b   1.000
_cell.length_c   1.000
_cell.angle_alpha   90.00
_cell.angle_beta   90.00
_cell.angle_gamma   90.00
#
_symmetry.space_group_name_H-M   'P 1'
#
loop_
_entity.id
_entity.type
_entity.pdbx_description
1 polymer ?
#
loop_
_entity_poly.entity_id
_entity_poly.type
_entity_poly.pdbx_seq_one_letter_code
_entity_poly.pdbx_strand_id
1 'polypeptide(L)'
;GKKKIFIDDHEGQVMWLSISVNNFLPEKIEKVYPDFLNIAVGYGVRELDGLGGGKREFYIALDYNLEKLPGDGWLWNLIKKNLNYIHLPAPAIRLTPKFAVFGFFFSKRI
;
A
#
# COMPACT_ATOMS: atom_id res chain seq x y z
N GLY A 1 -0.67 -25.39 -24.43
CA GLY A 1 -0.12 -24.51 -23.38
C GLY A 1 -0.31 -23.04 -23.72
N LYS A 2 -1.45 -22.43 -23.34
CA LYS A 2 -1.71 -20.98 -23.48
C LYS A 2 -2.64 -20.41 -22.40
N LYS A 3 -2.79 -21.06 -21.24
CA LYS A 3 -3.69 -20.61 -20.15
C LYS A 3 -2.98 -20.04 -18.91
N LYS A 4 -1.66 -20.24 -18.78
CA LYS A 4 -0.87 -19.78 -17.62
C LYS A 4 -0.56 -18.28 -17.64
N ILE A 5 -0.35 -17.70 -18.82
CA ILE A 5 0.17 -16.32 -18.97
C ILE A 5 -0.76 -15.28 -18.33
N PHE A 6 -2.07 -15.43 -18.48
CA PHE A 6 -3.04 -14.48 -17.91
C PHE A 6 -3.22 -14.59 -16.39
N ILE A 7 -2.98 -15.77 -15.79
CA ILE A 7 -3.10 -15.95 -14.34
C ILE A 7 -1.83 -15.47 -13.65
N ASP A 8 -0.66 -15.69 -14.26
CA ASP A 8 0.67 -15.32 -13.75
C ASP A 8 0.84 -13.78 -13.64
N ASP A 9 0.35 -13.01 -14.63
CA ASP A 9 0.45 -11.53 -14.64
C ASP A 9 -0.42 -10.84 -13.55
N HIS A 10 -1.39 -11.56 -12.97
CA HIS A 10 -2.23 -11.08 -11.87
C HIS A 10 -1.82 -11.63 -10.50
N GLU A 11 -0.93 -12.62 -10.44
CA GLU A 11 -0.37 -13.09 -9.18
C GLU A 11 0.56 -12.03 -8.57
N GLY A 12 0.37 -11.76 -7.27
CA GLY A 12 1.26 -10.87 -6.53
C GLY A 12 0.90 -9.37 -6.58
N GLN A 13 -0.26 -9.00 -7.11
CA GLN A 13 -0.84 -7.68 -6.84
C GLN A 13 -1.38 -7.64 -5.40
N VAL A 14 -1.11 -6.54 -4.70
CA VAL A 14 -1.61 -6.30 -3.34
C VAL A 14 -2.54 -5.10 -3.41
N MET A 15 -3.79 -5.30 -3.02
CA MET A 15 -4.75 -4.22 -2.83
C MET A 15 -4.47 -3.56 -1.48
N TRP A 16 -4.29 -2.24 -1.48
CA TRP A 16 -3.97 -1.47 -0.29
C TRP A 16 -5.13 -0.57 0.09
N LEU A 17 -5.52 -0.63 1.35
CA LEU A 17 -6.39 0.36 1.99
C LEU A 17 -5.54 1.22 2.92
N SER A 18 -5.45 2.51 2.63
CA SER A 18 -4.72 3.49 3.44
C SER A 18 -5.66 4.22 4.40
N ILE A 19 -5.23 4.34 5.64
CA ILE A 19 -5.98 4.95 6.73
C ILE A 19 -5.16 6.13 7.26
N SER A 20 -5.78 7.32 7.26
CA SER A 20 -5.18 8.51 7.85
C SER A 20 -5.23 8.42 9.37
N VAL A 21 -4.05 8.37 9.99
CA VAL A 21 -3.90 8.16 11.43
C VAL A 21 -4.35 9.42 12.19
N ASN A 22 -4.07 10.62 11.67
CA ASN A 22 -4.45 11.91 12.25
C ASN A 22 -5.92 11.96 12.70
N ASN A 23 -6.83 11.39 11.92
CA ASN A 23 -8.27 11.41 12.21
C ASN A 23 -8.66 10.65 13.49
N PHE A 24 -7.77 9.83 14.03
CA PHE A 24 -8.01 8.98 15.21
C PHE A 24 -7.11 9.34 16.40
N LEU A 25 -6.18 10.28 16.24
CA LEU A 25 -5.24 10.66 17.29
C LEU A 25 -5.85 11.71 18.23
N PRO A 26 -5.57 11.66 19.55
CA PRO A 26 -5.86 12.77 20.45
C PRO A 26 -5.12 14.05 20.04
N GLU A 27 -5.72 15.22 20.26
CA GLU A 27 -5.20 16.53 19.81
C GLU A 27 -3.72 16.78 20.15
N LYS A 28 -3.25 16.30 21.31
CA LYS A 28 -1.85 16.47 21.73
C LYS A 28 -0.87 15.70 20.86
N ILE A 29 -1.27 14.52 20.39
CA ILE A 29 -0.43 13.64 19.57
C ILE A 29 -0.56 14.03 18.10
N GLU A 30 -1.77 14.40 17.66
CA GLU A 30 -2.05 14.83 16.29
C GLU A 30 -1.12 15.99 15.86
N LYS A 31 -0.94 17.00 16.72
CA LYS A 31 -0.06 18.17 16.45
C LYS A 31 1.40 17.86 16.18
N VAL A 32 1.91 16.72 16.66
CA VAL A 32 3.31 16.31 16.48
C VAL A 32 3.45 15.17 15.48
N TYR A 33 2.34 14.58 15.07
CA TYR A 33 2.32 13.47 14.15
C TYR A 33 2.37 14.01 12.70
N PRO A 34 3.19 13.43 11.82
CA PRO A 34 3.29 13.89 10.44
C PRO A 34 2.01 13.61 9.63
N ASP A 35 1.32 14.66 9.18
CA ASP A 35 0.08 14.58 8.37
C ASP A 35 0.20 13.76 7.09
N PHE A 36 1.41 13.63 6.56
CA PHE A 36 1.68 12.85 5.36
C PHE A 36 1.84 11.35 5.65
N LEU A 37 1.91 10.91 6.91
CA LEU A 37 2.15 9.52 7.29
C LEU A 37 0.86 8.78 7.63
N ASN A 38 0.51 7.80 6.82
CA ASN A 38 -0.63 6.93 7.02
C ASN A 38 -0.20 5.51 7.40
N ILE A 39 -1.17 4.69 7.80
CA ILE A 39 -1.01 3.24 7.92
C ILE A 39 -1.87 2.60 6.83
N ALA A 40 -1.32 1.60 6.14
CA ALA A 40 -2.05 0.84 5.14
C ALA A 40 -2.15 -0.64 5.53
N VAL A 41 -3.30 -1.24 5.20
CA VAL A 41 -3.52 -2.68 5.26
C VAL A 41 -3.60 -3.23 3.84
N GLY A 42 -2.90 -4.33 3.60
CA GLY A 42 -2.76 -4.92 2.28
C GLY A 42 -3.38 -6.32 2.22
N TYR A 43 -4.04 -6.64 1.11
CA TYR A 43 -4.53 -7.97 0.81
C TYR A 43 -4.06 -8.40 -0.58
N GLY A 44 -3.42 -9.57 -0.66
CA GLY A 44 -2.97 -10.16 -1.91
C GLY A 44 -3.23 -11.66 -1.94
N VAL A 45 -3.15 -12.24 -3.13
CA VAL A 45 -3.19 -13.68 -3.33
C VAL A 45 -2.04 -14.09 -4.25
N ARG A 46 -1.34 -15.17 -3.90
CA ARG A 46 -0.25 -15.77 -4.68
C ARG A 46 -0.51 -17.26 -4.92
N GLU A 47 0.18 -17.84 -5.89
CA GLU A 47 0.10 -19.28 -6.20
C GLU A 47 -1.35 -19.72 -6.49
N LEU A 48 -2.03 -18.97 -7.36
CA LEU A 48 -3.38 -19.29 -7.83
C LEU A 48 -3.35 -20.59 -8.64
N ASP A 49 -4.15 -21.57 -8.24
CA ASP A 49 -4.20 -22.88 -8.90
C ASP A 49 -5.15 -22.93 -10.10
N GLY A 50 -5.86 -21.83 -10.39
CA GLY A 50 -6.87 -21.74 -11.44
C GLY A 50 -8.19 -22.46 -11.12
N LEU A 51 -8.33 -23.03 -9.92
CA LEU A 51 -9.53 -23.70 -9.39
C LEU A 51 -10.17 -22.91 -8.23
N GLY A 52 -9.67 -21.72 -7.94
CA GLY A 52 -10.13 -20.85 -6.85
C GLY A 52 -9.30 -20.97 -5.57
N GLY A 53 -8.24 -21.78 -5.58
CA GLY A 53 -7.24 -21.82 -4.53
C GLY A 53 -6.16 -20.76 -4.70
N GLY A 54 -5.34 -20.60 -3.65
CA GLY A 54 -4.24 -19.64 -3.60
C GLY A 54 -3.85 -19.31 -2.16
N LYS A 55 -2.61 -18.87 -1.98
CA LYS A 55 -2.11 -18.39 -0.69
C LYS A 55 -2.49 -16.93 -0.49
N ARG A 56 -3.35 -16.70 0.49
CA ARG A 56 -3.74 -15.35 0.92
C ARG A 56 -2.63 -14.72 1.72
N GLU A 57 -2.34 -13.46 1.41
CA GLU A 57 -1.34 -12.66 2.09
C GLU A 57 -1.99 -11.41 2.66
N PHE A 58 -1.82 -11.21 3.96
CA PHE A 58 -2.23 -10.00 4.66
C PHE A 58 -1.01 -9.19 5.05
N TYR A 59 -1.08 -7.89 4.86
CA TYR A 59 0.02 -6.96 5.10
C TYR A 59 -0.43 -5.77 5.98
N ILE A 60 0.53 -5.22 6.72
CA ILE A 60 0.44 -3.90 7.34
C ILE A 60 1.67 -3.12 6.87
N ALA A 61 1.49 -1.89 6.41
CA ALA A 61 2.57 -1.04 5.93
C ALA A 61 2.40 0.40 6.41
N LEU A 62 3.48 1.16 6.40
CA LEU A 62 3.39 2.61 6.39
C LEU A 62 2.95 3.07 4.99
N ASP A 63 2.22 4.17 4.90
CA ASP A 63 1.86 4.79 3.64
C ASP A 63 2.09 6.30 3.70
N TYR A 64 2.24 6.92 2.53
CA TYR A 64 2.48 8.35 2.44
C TYR A 64 1.35 9.04 1.67
N ASN A 65 0.66 9.96 2.33
CA ASN A 65 -0.29 10.87 1.68
C ASN A 65 0.46 12.05 1.09
N LEU A 66 0.80 11.97 -0.19
CA LEU A 66 1.65 12.97 -0.85
C LEU A 66 0.95 14.31 -1.04
N GLU A 67 -0.38 14.35 -1.01
CA GLU A 67 -1.15 15.59 -1.05
C GLU A 67 -0.91 16.46 0.19
N LYS A 68 -0.48 15.86 1.31
CA LYS A 68 -0.15 16.55 2.57
C LYS A 68 1.30 17.05 2.64
N LEU A 69 2.13 16.79 1.63
CA LEU A 69 3.49 17.33 1.59
C LEU A 69 3.48 18.85 1.38
N PRO A 70 4.49 19.58 1.90
CA PRO A 70 4.58 21.03 1.72
C PRO A 70 4.81 21.46 0.27
N GLY A 71 4.57 22.74 0.00
CA GLY A 71 4.75 23.39 -1.30
C GLY A 71 3.45 23.47 -2.10
N ASP A 72 3.23 24.61 -2.76
CA ASP A 72 2.00 24.91 -3.50
C ASP A 72 2.33 25.29 -4.94
N GLY A 73 1.55 24.80 -5.90
CA GLY A 73 1.70 25.11 -7.32
C GLY A 73 0.96 24.11 -8.20
N TRP A 74 0.51 24.55 -9.38
CA TRP A 74 -0.31 23.71 -10.27
C TRP A 74 0.42 22.42 -10.70
N LEU A 75 1.72 22.54 -11.05
CA LEU A 75 2.55 21.40 -11.44
C LEU A 75 2.85 20.48 -10.26
N TRP A 76 3.14 21.05 -9.09
CA TRP A 76 3.44 20.28 -7.89
C TRP A 76 2.22 19.52 -7.37
N ASN A 77 1.04 20.14 -7.40
CA ASN A 77 -0.23 19.49 -7.07
C ASN A 77 -0.58 18.37 -8.05
N LEU A 78 -0.26 18.54 -9.34
CA LEU A 78 -0.41 17.49 -10.34
C LEU A 78 0.52 16.29 -10.03
N ILE A 79 1.79 16.54 -9.69
CA ILE A 79 2.74 15.49 -9.30
C ILE A 79 2.27 14.77 -8.04
N LYS A 80 1.92 15.51 -6.98
CA LYS A 80 1.42 14.94 -5.72
C LYS A 80 0.22 14.03 -5.97
N LYS A 81 -0.78 14.51 -6.71
CA LYS A 81 -1.99 13.76 -7.01
C LYS A 81 -1.70 12.47 -7.79
N ASN A 82 -0.85 12.54 -8.82
CA ASN A 82 -0.50 11.37 -9.61
C ASN A 82 0.32 10.34 -8.82
N LEU A 83 1.27 10.79 -8.01
CA LEU A 83 2.07 9.90 -7.17
C LEU A 83 1.25 9.31 -6.01
N ASN A 84 0.21 9.99 -5.54
CA ASN A 84 -0.67 9.47 -4.48
C ASN A 84 -1.46 8.22 -4.92
N TYR A 85 -1.60 7.98 -6.24
CA TYR A 85 -2.15 6.73 -6.76
C TYR A 85 -1.17 5.55 -6.71
N ILE A 86 0.09 5.78 -6.38
CA ILE A 86 1.11 4.74 -6.23
C ILE A 86 1.37 4.56 -4.74
N HIS A 87 1.41 3.32 -4.26
CA HIS A 87 1.93 3.09 -2.91
C HIS A 87 3.44 3.22 -2.97
N LEU A 88 3.95 4.30 -2.40
CA LEU A 88 5.38 4.52 -2.37
C LEU A 88 6.07 3.41 -1.56
N PRO A 89 7.34 3.11 -1.87
CA PRO A 89 8.07 2.07 -1.16
C PRO A 89 8.17 2.43 0.31
N ALA A 90 7.58 1.61 1.16
CA ALA A 90 7.51 1.85 2.58
C ALA A 90 7.81 0.57 3.38
N PRO A 91 8.19 0.69 4.65
CA PRO A 91 8.28 -0.46 5.54
C PRO A 91 6.95 -1.18 5.63
N ALA A 92 6.98 -2.50 5.44
CA ALA A 92 5.80 -3.35 5.47
C ALA A 92 6.08 -4.67 6.21
N ILE A 93 5.02 -5.24 6.75
CA ILE A 93 5.01 -6.53 7.44
C ILE A 93 3.95 -7.38 6.77
N ARG A 94 4.34 -8.58 6.31
CA ARG A 94 3.39 -9.61 5.91
C ARG A 94 3.10 -10.50 7.10
N LEU A 95 1.83 -10.67 7.43
CA LEU A 95 1.36 -11.49 8.54
C LEU A 95 1.17 -12.95 8.13
N THR A 96 0.63 -13.17 6.93
CA THR A 96 0.27 -14.49 6.41
C THR A 96 0.77 -14.69 4.99
N PRO A 97 0.96 -15.94 4.54
CA PRO A 97 0.91 -17.17 5.33
C PRO A 97 2.13 -17.33 6.25
N LYS A 98 3.20 -16.56 5.99
CA LYS A 98 4.42 -16.55 6.78
C LYS A 98 4.81 -15.11 7.11
N PHE A 99 5.12 -14.89 8.38
CA PHE A 99 5.62 -13.62 8.86
C PHE A 99 6.89 -13.20 8.09
N ALA A 100 6.91 -11.97 7.60
CA ALA A 100 8.08 -11.38 6.95
C ALA A 100 8.06 -9.85 7.15
N VAL A 101 9.25 -9.27 7.30
CA VAL A 101 9.43 -7.82 7.42
C VAL A 101 10.18 -7.34 6.18
N PHE A 102 9.66 -6.29 5.56
CA PHE A 102 10.21 -5.66 4.37
C PHE A 102 10.63 -4.25 4.74
N GLY A 103 11.90 -3.90 4.49
CA GLY A 103 12.36 -2.52 4.69
C GLY A 103 11.71 -1.55 3.71
N PHE A 104 11.61 -1.95 2.44
CA PHE A 104 10.88 -1.23 1.40
C PHE A 104 10.04 -2.23 0.60
N PHE A 105 8.73 -2.07 0.62
CA PHE A 105 7.80 -2.88 -0.14
C PHE A 105 7.24 -2.09 -1.31
N PHE A 106 7.46 -2.59 -2.52
CA PHE A 106 6.99 -1.96 -3.76
C PHE A 106 5.69 -2.61 -4.20
N SER A 107 4.64 -1.82 -4.38
CA SER A 107 3.35 -2.32 -4.84
C SER A 107 2.52 -1.19 -5.45
N LYS A 108 1.67 -1.52 -6.42
CA LYS A 108 0.76 -0.57 -7.02
C LYS A 108 -0.56 -0.58 -6.24
N ARG A 109 -1.08 0.59 -5.89
CA ARG A 109 -2.48 0.74 -5.44
C ARG A 109 -3.39 0.53 -6.66
N ILE A 110 -4.40 -0.32 -6.52
CA ILE A 110 -5.43 -0.50 -7.55
C ILE A 110 -6.49 0.59 -7.37
#